data_AF-A0A2E2UYD5-F1
#
_entry.id   AF-A0A2E2UYD5-F1
#
_cell.length_a   1.000
_cell.length_b   1.000
_cell.length_c   1.000
_cell.angle_alpha   90.00
_cell.angle_beta   90.00
_cell.angle_gamma   90.00
#
_symmetry.space_group_name_H-M   'P 1'
#
loop_
_entity.id
_entity.type
_entity.pdbx_description
1 polymer ?
#
loop_
_entity_poly.entity_id
_entity_poly.type
_entity_poly.pdbx_seq_one_letter_code
_entity_poly.pdbx_strand_id
1 'polypeptide(L)'
;MQCRYCGKEFKSETWFAKHKCEKAKIAERVGGERLLSVYGLFDFWYRYNGFKRNGKGKSFEEFLSSPYFGIFCRLFEGIQSVYIADSRDYIMWLSDNRIKSSEWDRPLILSKYKDVQDKRGNGLDRAVKSLELMNLYCDQKGIEIFEFFDIIPPSDAIRWIESGRLSPWVFLNTGSFEFLVDRMSNTHLQRLAMVIEMDYWEKRFKISQNDVDEIKRLLLEIGFDE
;
A
#
# COMPACT_ATOMS: atom_id res chain seq x y z
N MET A 1 -17.19 -37.11 5.75
CA MET A 1 -16.95 -35.81 5.04
C MET A 1 -15.93 -35.00 5.81
N GLN A 2 -15.09 -34.23 5.12
CA GLN A 2 -14.06 -33.40 5.75
C GLN A 2 -14.27 -31.94 5.38
N CYS A 3 -14.15 -31.03 6.35
CA CYS A 3 -14.16 -29.59 6.07
C CYS A 3 -12.84 -29.18 5.42
N ARG A 4 -12.89 -28.64 4.19
CA ARG A 4 -11.71 -28.19 3.44
C ARG A 4 -10.89 -27.09 4.13
N TYR A 5 -11.49 -26.33 5.04
CA TYR A 5 -10.84 -25.21 5.73
C TYR A 5 -10.18 -25.61 7.04
N CYS A 6 -10.89 -26.34 7.91
CA CYS A 6 -10.36 -26.73 9.23
C CYS A 6 -9.88 -28.18 9.31
N GLY A 7 -10.07 -28.97 8.25
CA GLY A 7 -9.68 -30.39 8.20
C GLY A 7 -10.52 -31.31 9.10
N LYS A 8 -11.51 -30.79 9.84
CA LYS A 8 -12.34 -31.58 10.75
C LYS A 8 -13.19 -32.59 9.98
N GLU A 9 -13.20 -33.83 10.46
CA GLU A 9 -14.00 -34.92 9.91
C GLU A 9 -15.37 -35.01 10.60
N PHE A 10 -16.38 -35.32 9.81
CA PHE A 10 -17.77 -35.46 10.24
C PHE A 10 -18.33 -36.79 9.77
N LYS A 11 -18.98 -37.50 10.70
CA LYS A 11 -19.65 -38.78 10.47
C LYS A 11 -21.07 -38.63 9.90
N SER A 12 -21.65 -37.43 9.95
CA SER A 12 -23.04 -37.16 9.53
C SER A 12 -23.11 -35.91 8.65
N GLU A 13 -23.91 -35.98 7.60
CA GLU A 13 -24.16 -34.87 6.66
C GLU A 13 -24.81 -33.69 7.36
N THR A 14 -25.77 -33.94 8.26
CA THR A 14 -26.46 -32.90 9.03
C THR A 14 -25.49 -32.09 9.89
N TRP A 15 -24.54 -32.76 10.54
CA TRP A 15 -23.53 -32.09 11.37
C TRP A 15 -22.50 -31.34 10.52
N PHE A 16 -22.16 -31.87 9.35
CA PHE A 16 -21.30 -31.19 8.38
C PHE A 16 -21.97 -29.90 7.85
N ALA A 17 -23.24 -29.97 7.46
CA ALA A 17 -24.00 -28.82 6.96
C ALA A 17 -24.15 -27.70 8.00
N LYS A 18 -24.25 -28.04 9.29
CA LYS A 18 -24.32 -27.06 10.40
C LYS A 18 -22.95 -26.49 10.78
N HIS A 19 -21.85 -27.04 10.27
CA HIS A 19 -20.53 -26.59 10.65
C HIS A 19 -20.16 -25.26 9.98
N LYS A 20 -19.83 -24.25 10.80
CA LYS A 20 -19.23 -22.99 10.35
C LYS A 20 -17.95 -22.71 11.13
N CYS A 21 -16.80 -23.19 10.63
CA CYS A 21 -15.51 -22.81 11.22
C CYS A 21 -15.13 -21.37 10.87
N GLU A 22 -14.22 -20.81 11.68
CA GLU A 22 -13.73 -19.44 11.49
C GLU A 22 -13.09 -19.22 10.12
N LYS A 23 -12.31 -20.18 9.63
CA LYS A 23 -11.72 -20.11 8.30
C LYS A 23 -12.76 -20.10 7.17
N ALA A 24 -13.87 -20.82 7.34
CA ALA A 24 -14.96 -20.77 6.37
C ALA A 24 -15.65 -19.39 6.34
N LYS A 25 -15.84 -18.76 7.51
CA LYS A 25 -16.37 -17.39 7.60
C LYS A 25 -15.43 -16.37 6.96
N ILE A 26 -14.12 -16.51 7.18
CA ILE A 26 -13.11 -15.67 6.53
C ILE A 26 -13.17 -15.86 5.00
N ALA A 27 -13.23 -17.10 4.52
CA ALA A 27 -13.33 -17.39 3.09
C ALA A 27 -14.58 -16.78 2.45
N GLU A 28 -15.73 -16.85 3.14
CA GLU A 28 -16.99 -16.23 2.72
C GLU A 28 -16.88 -14.71 2.66
N ARG A 29 -16.28 -14.07 3.68
CA ARG A 29 -16.03 -12.62 3.71
C ARG A 29 -15.10 -12.15 2.59
N VAL A 30 -14.01 -12.89 2.35
CA VAL A 30 -13.01 -12.53 1.34
C VAL A 30 -13.59 -12.73 -0.06
N GLY A 31 -14.34 -13.81 -0.29
CA GLY A 31 -14.94 -14.12 -1.59
C GLY A 31 -14.04 -14.90 -2.53
N GLY A 32 -14.64 -15.73 -3.40
CA GLY A 32 -13.95 -16.77 -4.18
C GLY A 32 -12.85 -16.26 -5.13
N GLU A 33 -13.11 -15.18 -5.87
CA GLU A 33 -12.12 -14.60 -6.80
C GLU A 33 -10.90 -14.05 -6.05
N ARG A 34 -11.15 -13.30 -4.97
CA ARG A 34 -10.09 -12.74 -4.12
C ARG A 34 -9.27 -13.81 -3.43
N LEU A 35 -9.85 -14.97 -3.09
CA LEU A 35 -9.11 -16.10 -2.52
C LEU A 35 -8.01 -16.63 -3.45
N LEU A 36 -8.18 -16.54 -4.78
CA LEU A 36 -7.12 -16.89 -5.72
C LEU A 36 -5.96 -15.90 -5.64
N SER A 37 -6.24 -14.60 -5.51
CA SER A 37 -5.21 -13.57 -5.29
C SER A 37 -4.46 -13.79 -3.97
N VAL A 38 -5.19 -14.10 -2.89
CA VAL A 38 -4.61 -14.44 -1.58
C VAL A 38 -3.70 -15.66 -1.70
N TYR A 39 -4.14 -16.71 -2.39
CA TYR A 39 -3.30 -17.88 -2.65
C TYR A 39 -2.07 -17.56 -3.49
N GLY A 40 -2.19 -16.69 -4.50
CA GLY A 40 -1.06 -16.23 -5.30
C GLY A 40 0.02 -15.53 -4.46
N LEU A 41 -0.38 -14.69 -3.50
CA LEU A 41 0.54 -14.06 -2.53
C LEU A 41 1.20 -15.09 -1.62
N PHE A 42 0.43 -16.05 -1.11
CA PHE A 42 0.96 -17.14 -0.29
C PHE A 42 1.95 -18.01 -1.07
N ASP A 43 1.60 -18.45 -2.28
CA ASP A 43 2.48 -19.26 -3.11
C ASP A 43 3.77 -18.50 -3.37
N PHE A 44 3.70 -17.24 -3.82
CA PHE A 44 4.87 -16.38 -4.02
C PHE A 44 5.77 -16.31 -2.77
N TRP A 45 5.22 -15.95 -1.61
CA TRP A 45 5.95 -15.94 -0.34
C TRP A 45 6.60 -17.29 -0.02
N TYR A 46 5.86 -18.38 -0.22
CA TYR A 46 6.30 -19.74 0.06
C TYR A 46 7.48 -20.15 -0.84
N ARG A 47 7.48 -19.72 -2.11
CA ARG A 47 8.61 -19.90 -3.03
C ARG A 47 9.80 -19.04 -2.63
N TYR A 48 9.55 -17.76 -2.37
CA TYR A 48 10.58 -16.77 -2.06
C TYR A 48 11.41 -17.17 -0.84
N ASN A 49 10.75 -17.68 0.20
CA ASN A 49 11.40 -18.13 1.43
C ASN A 49 11.96 -19.56 1.36
N GLY A 50 11.97 -20.19 0.18
CA GLY A 50 12.58 -21.51 -0.01
C GLY A 50 11.83 -22.68 0.66
N PHE A 51 10.57 -22.52 1.07
CA PHE A 51 9.81 -23.58 1.73
C PHE A 51 9.35 -24.71 0.79
N LYS A 52 9.60 -24.57 -0.52
CA LYS A 52 9.32 -25.63 -1.50
C LYS A 52 10.10 -26.89 -1.17
N ARG A 53 9.38 -28.01 -1.10
CA ARG A 53 9.99 -29.34 -0.97
C ARG A 53 9.95 -30.00 -2.35
N ASN A 54 11.11 -30.44 -2.86
CA ASN A 54 11.23 -31.11 -4.15
C ASN A 54 10.65 -30.30 -5.33
N GLY A 55 10.81 -28.97 -5.31
CA GLY A 55 10.34 -28.07 -6.38
C GLY A 55 8.82 -27.82 -6.41
N LYS A 56 8.02 -28.52 -5.58
CA LYS A 56 6.57 -28.37 -5.53
C LYS A 56 6.15 -27.35 -4.45
N GLY A 57 5.27 -26.42 -4.85
CA GLY A 57 4.57 -25.54 -3.93
C GLY A 57 3.42 -26.26 -3.22
N LYS A 58 2.77 -25.55 -2.30
CA LYS A 58 1.53 -26.00 -1.66
C LYS A 58 0.37 -25.78 -2.62
N SER A 59 -0.51 -26.77 -2.76
CA SER A 59 -1.75 -26.63 -3.55
C SER A 59 -2.75 -25.67 -2.88
N PHE A 60 -3.78 -25.27 -3.61
CA PHE A 60 -4.83 -24.40 -3.08
C PHE A 60 -5.55 -25.02 -1.87
N GLU A 61 -5.89 -26.31 -1.91
CA GLU A 61 -6.52 -26.99 -0.76
C GLU A 61 -5.60 -27.10 0.46
N GLU A 62 -4.31 -27.34 0.23
CA GLU A 62 -3.33 -27.31 1.31
C GLU A 62 -3.17 -25.91 1.91
N PHE A 63 -3.28 -24.85 1.09
CA PHE A 63 -3.28 -23.48 1.56
C PHE A 63 -4.50 -23.18 2.44
N LEU A 64 -5.72 -23.53 2.01
CA LEU A 64 -6.95 -23.29 2.78
C LEU A 64 -6.90 -23.94 4.18
N SER A 65 -6.34 -25.16 4.25
CA SER A 65 -6.17 -25.90 5.50
C SER A 65 -4.95 -25.46 6.32
N SER A 66 -4.00 -24.73 5.73
CA SER A 66 -2.76 -24.28 6.40
C SER A 66 -2.99 -23.28 7.55
N PRO A 67 -2.05 -23.15 8.50
CA PRO A 67 -2.09 -22.08 9.52
C PRO A 67 -1.93 -20.67 8.90
N TYR A 68 -1.42 -20.57 7.67
CA TYR A 68 -1.17 -19.31 6.97
C TYR A 68 -2.42 -18.71 6.35
N PHE A 69 -3.48 -19.50 6.14
CA PHE A 69 -4.71 -19.05 5.47
C PHE A 69 -5.26 -17.72 6.03
N GLY A 70 -5.49 -17.67 7.34
CA GLY A 70 -6.04 -16.47 7.98
C GLY A 70 -5.08 -15.28 7.98
N ILE A 71 -3.77 -15.54 8.04
CA ILE A 71 -2.73 -14.50 8.00
C ILE A 71 -2.73 -13.83 6.63
N PHE A 72 -2.72 -14.61 5.54
CA PHE A 72 -2.70 -14.07 4.19
C PHE A 72 -4.02 -13.39 3.81
N CYS A 73 -5.17 -13.86 4.32
CA CYS A 73 -6.43 -13.14 4.13
C CYS A 73 -6.40 -11.74 4.74
N ARG A 74 -5.91 -11.61 6.00
CA ARG A 74 -5.77 -10.29 6.64
C ARG A 74 -4.72 -9.42 5.97
N LEU A 75 -3.59 -10.00 5.58
CA LEU A 75 -2.55 -9.30 4.81
C LEU A 75 -3.14 -8.70 3.53
N PHE A 76 -3.90 -9.50 2.76
CA PHE A 76 -4.53 -9.04 1.54
C PHE A 76 -5.50 -7.89 1.80
N GLU A 77 -6.37 -8.02 2.80
CA GLU A 77 -7.28 -6.94 3.21
C GLU A 77 -6.52 -5.65 3.61
N GLY A 78 -5.40 -5.78 4.33
CA GLY A 78 -4.55 -4.66 4.74
C GLY A 78 -3.79 -3.99 3.59
N ILE A 79 -3.28 -4.77 2.63
CA ILE A 79 -2.67 -4.27 1.39
C ILE A 79 -3.68 -3.44 0.59
N GLN A 80 -4.92 -3.95 0.47
CA GLN A 80 -5.99 -3.28 -0.26
C GLN A 80 -6.44 -1.99 0.43
N SER A 81 -6.54 -1.99 1.77
CA SER A 81 -7.01 -0.82 2.51
C SER A 81 -6.02 0.35 2.45
N VAL A 82 -4.72 0.08 2.42
CA VAL A 82 -3.68 1.11 2.43
C VAL A 82 -3.13 1.37 1.02
N TYR A 83 -3.58 0.64 -0.01
CA TYR A 83 -3.07 0.70 -1.39
C TYR A 83 -1.54 0.56 -1.45
N ILE A 84 -1.06 -0.68 -1.41
CA ILE A 84 0.34 -1.00 -1.72
C ILE A 84 0.42 -1.37 -3.21
N ALA A 85 1.20 -0.60 -3.97
CA ALA A 85 1.27 -0.68 -5.43
C ALA A 85 1.80 -2.04 -5.93
N ASP A 86 2.78 -2.62 -5.24
CA ASP A 86 3.29 -3.97 -5.52
C ASP A 86 3.24 -4.84 -4.26
N SER A 87 2.26 -5.74 -4.22
CA SER A 87 2.07 -6.67 -3.11
C SER A 87 3.18 -7.71 -3.00
N ARG A 88 3.90 -8.04 -4.08
CA ARG A 88 5.01 -9.00 -4.06
C ARG A 88 6.25 -8.37 -3.47
N ASP A 89 6.57 -7.13 -3.85
CA ASP A 89 7.68 -6.40 -3.23
C ASP A 89 7.46 -6.23 -1.72
N TYR A 90 6.20 -6.05 -1.28
CA TYR A 90 5.90 -6.00 0.15
C TYR A 90 6.23 -7.30 0.87
N ILE A 91 5.85 -8.43 0.27
CA ILE A 91 6.15 -9.76 0.80
C ILE A 91 7.67 -10.01 0.86
N MET A 92 8.41 -9.58 -0.16
CA MET A 92 9.87 -9.66 -0.16
C MET A 92 10.44 -8.84 0.99
N TRP A 93 10.02 -7.57 1.12
CA TRP A 93 10.46 -6.70 2.20
C TRP A 93 10.14 -7.27 3.59
N LEU A 94 8.94 -7.80 3.80
CA LEU A 94 8.56 -8.47 5.05
C LEU A 94 9.48 -9.66 5.38
N SER A 95 9.81 -10.46 4.36
CA SER A 95 10.67 -11.65 4.48
C SER A 95 12.13 -11.25 4.76
N ASP A 96 12.68 -10.31 4.01
CA ASP A 96 14.06 -9.84 4.13
C ASP A 96 14.31 -9.18 5.50
N ASN A 97 13.32 -8.42 6.00
CA ASN A 97 13.39 -7.78 7.32
C ASN A 97 12.93 -8.69 8.47
N ARG A 98 12.60 -9.97 8.18
CA ARG A 98 12.15 -10.97 9.17
C ARG A 98 10.99 -10.47 10.04
N ILE A 99 10.06 -9.71 9.46
CA ILE A 99 8.88 -9.22 10.17
C ILE A 99 7.97 -10.41 10.52
N LYS A 100 7.51 -10.47 11.77
CA LYS A 100 6.65 -11.57 12.24
C LYS A 100 5.32 -11.58 11.47
N SER A 101 4.88 -12.76 11.04
CA SER A 101 3.67 -12.93 10.24
C SER A 101 2.37 -12.50 10.93
N SER A 102 2.37 -12.44 12.27
CA SER A 102 1.29 -11.86 13.07
C SER A 102 1.18 -10.32 12.99
N GLU A 103 2.14 -9.65 12.33
CA GLU A 103 2.25 -8.20 12.29
C GLU A 103 2.12 -7.61 10.88
N TRP A 104 2.08 -8.44 9.84
CA TRP A 104 2.13 -7.99 8.44
C TRP A 104 0.96 -7.08 8.02
N ASP A 105 -0.18 -7.21 8.67
CA ASP A 105 -1.39 -6.40 8.46
C ASP A 105 -1.49 -5.20 9.41
N ARG A 106 -0.52 -5.00 10.32
CA ARG A 106 -0.57 -3.88 11.27
C ARG A 106 -0.34 -2.55 10.55
N PRO A 107 -1.14 -1.50 10.84
CA PRO A 107 -0.98 -0.18 10.23
C PRO A 107 0.44 0.36 10.29
N LEU A 108 1.14 0.16 11.41
CA LEU A 108 2.53 0.59 11.58
C LEU A 108 3.49 -0.09 10.58
N ILE A 109 3.32 -1.38 10.31
CA ILE A 109 4.18 -2.12 9.38
C ILE A 109 3.88 -1.73 7.94
N LEU A 110 2.59 -1.59 7.60
CA LEU A 110 2.13 -1.12 6.29
C LEU A 110 2.68 0.29 6.00
N SER A 111 2.59 1.20 6.98
CA SER A 111 3.15 2.56 6.87
C SER A 111 4.66 2.53 6.69
N LYS A 112 5.38 1.74 7.51
CA LYS A 112 6.84 1.62 7.41
C LYS A 112 7.28 1.12 6.04
N TYR A 113 6.52 0.19 5.45
CA TYR A 113 6.84 -0.28 4.11
C TYR A 113 6.55 0.76 3.02
N LYS A 114 5.48 1.54 3.16
CA LYS A 114 5.23 2.68 2.26
C LYS A 114 6.38 3.67 2.29
N ASP A 115 6.89 3.99 3.47
CA ASP A 115 8.09 4.80 3.60
C ASP A 115 9.22 4.14 2.78
N VAL A 116 9.48 2.85 2.97
CA VAL A 116 10.53 2.16 2.20
C VAL A 116 10.28 2.20 0.68
N GLN A 117 9.04 2.04 0.22
CA GLN A 117 8.69 2.13 -1.19
C GLN A 117 8.93 3.54 -1.74
N ASP A 118 8.56 4.57 -1.01
CA ASP A 118 8.77 5.97 -1.39
C ASP A 118 10.25 6.33 -1.38
N LYS A 119 11.01 5.71 -0.47
CA LYS A 119 12.46 5.87 -0.32
C LYS A 119 13.27 5.10 -1.38
N ARG A 120 12.76 3.96 -1.88
CA ARG A 120 13.41 3.11 -2.90
C ARG A 120 13.07 3.48 -4.34
N GLY A 121 11.93 4.12 -4.57
CA GLY A 121 11.52 4.54 -5.92
C GLY A 121 12.51 5.54 -6.54
N ASN A 122 12.58 5.56 -7.86
CA ASN A 122 13.11 6.70 -8.59
C ASN A 122 12.24 7.93 -8.23
N GLY A 123 12.86 9.00 -7.74
CA GLY A 123 12.15 10.21 -7.33
C GLY A 123 11.32 10.78 -8.48
N LEU A 124 11.86 10.72 -9.69
CA LEU A 124 11.20 11.18 -10.91
C LEU A 124 9.94 10.37 -11.22
N ASP A 125 10.02 9.02 -11.23
CA ASP A 125 8.85 8.16 -11.48
C ASP A 125 7.72 8.42 -10.47
N ARG A 126 8.08 8.73 -9.22
CA ARG A 126 7.13 9.05 -8.15
C ARG A 126 6.50 10.42 -8.33
N ALA A 127 7.29 11.40 -8.75
CA ALA A 127 6.80 12.73 -9.10
C ALA A 127 5.83 12.64 -10.29
N VAL A 128 6.22 11.98 -11.38
CA VAL A 128 5.39 11.80 -12.59
C VAL A 128 4.04 11.17 -12.26
N LYS A 129 3.99 10.07 -11.50
CA LYS A 129 2.71 9.45 -11.11
C LYS A 129 1.82 10.36 -10.27
N SER A 130 2.41 11.20 -9.43
CA SER A 130 1.66 12.17 -8.63
C SER A 130 1.10 13.27 -9.53
N LEU A 131 1.92 13.78 -10.47
CA LEU A 131 1.52 14.79 -11.45
C LEU A 131 0.42 14.28 -12.39
N GLU A 132 0.50 13.04 -12.88
CA GLU A 132 -0.56 12.41 -13.69
C GLU A 132 -1.90 12.38 -12.94
N LEU A 133 -1.86 12.03 -11.66
CA LEU A 133 -3.06 12.00 -10.82
C LEU A 133 -3.60 13.41 -10.52
N MET A 134 -2.71 14.38 -10.28
CA MET A 134 -3.05 15.80 -10.13
C MET A 134 -3.70 16.34 -11.40
N ASN A 135 -3.13 16.04 -12.58
CA ASN A 135 -3.67 16.45 -13.87
C ASN A 135 -5.08 15.90 -14.07
N LEU A 136 -5.28 14.60 -13.82
CA LEU A 136 -6.60 13.98 -13.93
C LEU A 136 -7.64 14.65 -13.01
N TYR A 137 -7.23 15.07 -11.81
CA TYR A 137 -8.09 15.78 -10.87
C TYR A 137 -8.42 17.20 -11.36
N CYS A 138 -7.42 17.91 -11.89
CA CYS A 138 -7.59 19.25 -12.46
C CYS A 138 -8.46 19.22 -13.72
N ASP A 139 -8.22 18.27 -14.63
CA ASP A 139 -9.02 18.04 -15.84
C ASP A 139 -10.51 17.82 -15.51
N GLN A 140 -10.80 17.01 -14.48
CA GLN A 140 -12.17 16.74 -14.02
C GLN A 140 -12.86 18.00 -13.45
N LYS A 141 -12.09 19.00 -13.03
CA LYS A 141 -12.58 20.25 -12.46
C LYS A 141 -12.50 21.43 -13.41
N GLY A 142 -11.87 21.28 -14.57
CA GLY A 142 -11.65 22.35 -15.55
C GLY A 142 -10.76 23.47 -14.99
N ILE A 143 -9.75 23.11 -14.21
CA ILE A 143 -8.74 24.03 -13.67
C ILE A 143 -7.37 23.64 -14.19
N GLU A 144 -6.42 24.57 -14.15
CA GLU A 144 -5.05 24.29 -14.54
C GLU A 144 -4.30 23.52 -13.44
N ILE A 145 -3.25 22.77 -13.81
CA ILE A 145 -2.51 21.95 -12.84
C ILE A 145 -1.80 22.80 -11.78
N PHE A 146 -1.30 23.99 -12.13
CA PHE A 146 -0.63 24.88 -11.19
C PHE A 146 -1.57 25.42 -10.10
N GLU A 147 -2.89 25.45 -10.34
CA GLU A 147 -3.91 25.84 -9.35
C GLU A 147 -4.27 24.69 -8.38
N PHE A 148 -3.65 23.51 -8.53
CA PHE A 148 -4.03 22.31 -7.78
C PHE A 148 -3.98 22.54 -6.26
N PHE A 149 -2.89 23.12 -5.74
CA PHE A 149 -2.71 23.33 -4.30
C PHE A 149 -3.63 24.42 -3.72
N ASP A 150 -4.09 25.36 -4.55
CA ASP A 150 -5.10 26.36 -4.20
C ASP A 150 -6.50 25.78 -4.06
N ILE A 151 -6.82 24.76 -4.88
CA ILE A 151 -8.19 24.28 -5.02
C ILE A 151 -8.46 22.98 -4.24
N ILE A 152 -7.50 22.04 -4.15
CA ILE A 152 -7.75 20.75 -3.50
C ILE A 152 -8.18 20.92 -2.04
N PRO A 153 -9.26 20.25 -1.56
CA PRO A 153 -9.63 20.31 -0.15
C PRO A 153 -8.51 19.73 0.75
N PRO A 154 -8.16 20.38 1.88
CA PRO A 154 -7.14 19.89 2.81
C PRO A 154 -7.35 18.44 3.26
N SER A 155 -8.60 18.04 3.50
CA SER A 155 -8.95 16.66 3.88
C SER A 155 -8.60 15.65 2.81
N ASP A 156 -8.69 16.03 1.54
CA ASP A 156 -8.46 15.16 0.39
C ASP A 156 -6.97 15.06 0.10
N ALA A 157 -6.27 16.20 0.17
CA ALA A 157 -4.81 16.24 0.06
C ALA A 157 -4.13 15.40 1.15
N ILE A 158 -4.54 15.51 2.42
CA ILE A 158 -4.02 14.66 3.50
C ILE A 158 -4.24 13.16 3.20
N ARG A 159 -5.41 12.77 2.70
CA ARG A 159 -5.66 11.37 2.30
C ARG A 159 -4.74 10.94 1.15
N TRP A 160 -4.43 11.83 0.22
CA TRP A 160 -3.52 11.53 -0.90
C TRP A 160 -2.07 11.40 -0.43
N ILE A 161 -1.63 12.23 0.50
CA ILE A 161 -0.30 12.16 1.11
C ILE A 161 -0.16 10.87 1.92
N GLU A 162 -1.10 10.58 2.82
CA GLU A 162 -1.11 9.32 3.61
C GLU A 162 -1.19 8.06 2.75
N SER A 163 -1.87 8.14 1.61
CA SER A 163 -1.95 7.02 0.68
C SER A 163 -0.71 6.89 -0.23
N GLY A 164 0.18 7.88 -0.26
CA GLY A 164 1.34 7.93 -1.17
C GLY A 164 0.98 8.28 -2.62
N ARG A 165 -0.26 8.76 -2.84
CA ARG A 165 -0.76 9.23 -4.15
C ARG A 165 -0.24 10.62 -4.51
N LEU A 166 0.00 11.45 -3.50
CA LEU A 166 0.65 12.75 -3.63
C LEU A 166 2.03 12.66 -2.97
N SER A 167 3.08 12.60 -3.80
CA SER A 167 4.44 12.32 -3.34
C SER A 167 5.15 13.55 -2.77
N PRO A 168 5.94 13.40 -1.68
CA PRO A 168 6.81 14.47 -1.17
C PRO A 168 7.83 14.98 -2.20
N TRP A 169 8.19 14.16 -3.20
CA TRP A 169 9.00 14.58 -4.34
C TRP A 169 8.37 15.75 -5.11
N VAL A 170 7.04 15.88 -5.12
CA VAL A 170 6.32 17.00 -5.74
C VAL A 170 6.19 18.15 -4.76
N PHE A 171 5.44 17.96 -3.68
CA PHE A 171 4.96 19.08 -2.87
C PHE A 171 6.01 19.68 -1.92
N LEU A 172 7.16 19.01 -1.71
CA LEU A 172 8.30 19.60 -0.99
C LEU A 172 9.29 20.29 -1.94
N ASN A 173 9.06 20.26 -3.26
CA ASN A 173 9.92 20.87 -4.28
C ASN A 173 9.22 21.99 -5.06
N THR A 174 8.12 22.53 -4.55
CA THR A 174 7.44 23.73 -5.07
C THR A 174 6.96 24.63 -3.93
N GLY A 175 7.01 25.94 -4.12
CA GLY A 175 6.44 26.92 -3.20
C GLY A 175 4.92 26.85 -3.09
N SER A 176 4.22 26.39 -4.13
CA SER A 176 2.75 26.39 -4.18
C SER A 176 2.08 25.48 -3.14
N PHE A 177 2.83 24.57 -2.50
CA PHE A 177 2.29 23.77 -1.40
C PHE A 177 1.90 24.62 -0.18
N GLU A 178 2.51 25.80 0.01
CA GLU A 178 2.17 26.73 1.09
C GLU A 178 0.69 27.14 1.05
N PHE A 179 0.13 27.37 -0.15
CA PHE A 179 -1.30 27.69 -0.33
C PHE A 179 -2.26 26.60 0.18
N LEU A 180 -1.82 25.34 0.14
CA LEU A 180 -2.57 24.25 0.73
C LEU A 180 -2.41 24.22 2.26
N VAL A 181 -1.19 24.43 2.75
CA VAL A 181 -0.84 24.46 4.19
C VAL A 181 -1.62 25.55 4.92
N ASP A 182 -1.75 26.74 4.33
CA ASP A 182 -2.49 27.88 4.90
C ASP A 182 -3.98 27.59 5.13
N ARG A 183 -4.55 26.66 4.36
CA ARG A 183 -5.96 26.23 4.49
C ARG A 183 -6.11 25.02 5.42
N MET A 184 -5.02 24.46 5.93
CA MET A 184 -5.07 23.29 6.83
C MET A 184 -5.50 23.68 8.25
N SER A 185 -6.30 22.82 8.88
CA SER A 185 -6.61 22.92 10.31
C SER A 185 -5.47 22.34 11.14
N ASN A 186 -5.44 22.64 12.45
CA ASN A 186 -4.47 22.03 13.37
C ASN A 186 -4.45 20.48 13.31
N THR A 187 -5.61 19.85 13.11
CA THR A 187 -5.69 18.39 12.97
C THR A 187 -5.07 17.90 11.66
N HIS A 188 -5.23 18.65 10.57
CA HIS A 188 -4.56 18.32 9.30
C HIS A 188 -3.03 18.46 9.43
N LEU A 189 -2.56 19.54 10.06
CA LEU A 189 -1.12 19.77 10.29
C LEU A 189 -0.50 18.68 11.18
N GLN A 190 -1.19 18.24 12.23
CA GLN A 190 -0.75 17.12 13.06
C GLN A 190 -0.63 15.82 12.25
N ARG A 191 -1.59 15.52 11.38
CA ARG A 191 -1.53 14.34 10.51
C ARG A 191 -0.40 14.43 9.49
N LEU A 192 -0.21 15.60 8.89
CA LEU A 192 0.89 15.86 7.96
C LEU A 192 2.24 15.60 8.64
N ALA A 193 2.45 16.12 9.85
CA ALA A 193 3.67 15.92 10.62
C ALA A 193 3.91 14.45 11.04
N MET A 194 2.86 13.64 11.19
CA MET A 194 3.00 12.21 11.47
C MET A 194 3.42 11.39 10.26
N VAL A 195 3.15 11.88 9.05
CA VAL A 195 3.44 11.17 7.78
C VAL A 195 4.77 11.63 7.18
N ILE A 196 5.10 12.91 7.33
CA ILE A 196 6.28 13.49 6.71
C ILE A 196 7.42 13.64 7.72
N GLU A 197 8.42 12.78 7.58
CA GLU A 197 9.68 12.91 8.31
C GLU A 197 10.61 13.90 7.59
N MET A 198 10.54 15.19 7.95
CA MET A 198 11.29 16.27 7.27
C MET A 198 12.81 16.01 7.22
N ASP A 199 13.40 15.59 8.34
CA ASP A 199 14.83 15.25 8.43
C ASP A 199 15.25 14.16 7.43
N TYR A 200 14.35 13.23 7.13
CA TYR A 200 14.60 12.18 6.14
C TYR A 200 14.62 12.76 4.73
N TRP A 201 13.59 13.55 4.38
CA TRP A 201 13.43 14.10 3.04
C TRP A 201 14.53 15.10 2.70
N GLU A 202 14.95 15.94 3.65
CA GLU A 202 16.11 16.82 3.47
C GLU A 202 17.39 16.04 3.12
N LYS A 203 17.66 14.93 3.82
CA LYS A 203 18.82 14.08 3.53
C LYS A 203 18.66 13.38 2.18
N ARG A 204 17.45 12.90 1.87
CA ARG A 204 17.16 12.22 0.60
C ARG A 204 17.34 13.14 -0.59
N PHE A 205 16.82 14.36 -0.55
CA PHE A 205 16.97 15.35 -1.61
C PHE A 205 18.44 15.76 -1.82
N LYS A 206 19.21 15.93 -0.75
CA LYS A 206 20.67 16.17 -0.84
C LYS A 206 21.42 15.04 -1.56
N ILE A 207 21.02 13.79 -1.35
CA ILE A 207 21.63 12.62 -2.00
C ILE A 207 21.18 12.50 -3.46
N SER A 208 19.92 12.83 -3.75
CA SER A 208 19.27 12.71 -5.05
C SER A 208 19.14 14.06 -5.77
N GLN A 209 20.19 14.89 -5.75
CA GLN A 209 20.12 16.26 -6.27
C GLN A 209 19.71 16.30 -7.75
N ASN A 210 20.19 15.37 -8.57
CA ASN A 210 19.80 15.29 -9.98
C ASN A 210 18.29 15.08 -10.16
N ASP A 211 17.68 14.19 -9.37
CA ASP A 211 16.24 13.94 -9.41
C ASP A 211 15.48 15.21 -8.99
N VAL A 212 15.96 15.91 -7.94
CA VAL A 212 15.37 17.17 -7.46
C VAL A 212 15.39 18.23 -8.55
N ASP A 213 16.54 18.42 -9.21
CA ASP A 213 16.70 19.44 -10.25
C ASP A 213 15.79 19.15 -11.46
N GLU A 214 15.64 17.88 -11.83
CA GLU A 214 14.74 17.47 -12.91
C GLU A 214 13.26 17.65 -12.53
N ILE A 215 12.88 17.28 -11.30
CA ILE A 215 11.52 17.48 -10.81
C ILE A 215 11.17 18.97 -10.74
N LYS A 216 12.06 19.82 -10.21
CA LYS A 216 11.86 21.27 -10.19
C LYS A 216 11.69 21.83 -11.59
N ARG A 217 12.49 21.37 -12.56
CA ARG A 217 12.32 21.77 -13.96
C ARG A 217 10.94 21.39 -14.51
N LEU A 218 10.50 20.16 -14.27
CA LEU A 218 9.16 19.70 -14.69
C LEU A 218 8.04 20.53 -14.04
N LEU A 219 8.17 20.84 -12.75
CA LEU A 219 7.21 21.67 -12.03
C LEU A 219 7.12 23.09 -12.62
N LEU A 220 8.26 23.69 -12.95
CA LEU A 220 8.32 24.98 -13.62
C LEU A 220 7.71 24.95 -15.03
N GLU A 221 7.96 23.90 -15.80
CA GLU A 221 7.40 23.73 -17.16
C GLU A 221 5.87 23.69 -17.17
N ILE A 222 5.25 23.19 -16.09
CA ILE A 222 3.79 23.10 -15.93
C ILE A 222 3.20 24.25 -15.10
N GLY A 223 4.00 25.26 -14.76
CA GLY A 223 3.54 26.53 -14.18
C GLY A 223 3.54 26.61 -12.65
N PHE A 224 4.15 25.66 -11.93
CA PHE A 224 4.36 25.80 -10.48
C PHE A 224 5.54 26.73 -10.17
N ASP A 225 5.47 27.43 -9.04
CA ASP A 225 6.54 28.31 -8.55
C ASP A 225 7.63 27.52 -7.80
N GLU A 226 8.86 28.08 -7.76
CA GLU A 226 10.01 27.54 -7.00
C GLU A 226 9.81 27.55 -5.48
#